data_AF-A0A929UGB0-F1
#
_entry.id   AF-A0A929UGB0-F1
#
_cell.length_a   1.000
_cell.length_b   1.000
_cell.length_c   1.000
_cell.angle_alpha   90.00
_cell.angle_beta   90.00
_cell.angle_gamma   90.00
#
_symmetry.space_group_name_H-M   'P 1'
#
loop_
_entity.id
_entity.type
_entity.pdbx_description
1 polymer ?
#
loop_
_entity_poly.entity_id
_entity_poly.type
_entity_poly.pdbx_seq_one_letter_code
_entity_poly.pdbx_strand_id
1 'polypeptide(L)'
;DVIETILMGMLYGGQVQTMMPKLHSTNFPGMELIRPLYLIREDDIKRFRDSNQLRFIACACRLTESCASCGGTDRGSKRAEIKNLIRHLHEQNPYVEANIFKSVENVSLNTIIEYKTGDGKRHNFLDQYD
;
A
#
# COMPACT_ATOMS: atom_id res chain seq x y z
N ASP A 1 -3.34 3.44 2.46
CA ASP A 1 -2.28 3.31 1.43
C ASP A 1 -1.40 2.06 1.49
N VAL A 2 -0.57 1.86 2.52
CA VAL A 2 0.42 0.77 2.52
C VAL A 2 -0.25 -0.61 2.47
N ILE A 3 -1.16 -0.87 3.40
CA ILE A 3 -1.89 -2.15 3.48
C ILE A 3 -2.81 -2.39 2.27
N GLU A 4 -3.35 -1.32 1.69
CA GLU A 4 -4.12 -1.38 0.45
C GLU A 4 -3.23 -1.86 -0.70
N THR A 5 -2.00 -1.34 -0.79
CA THR A 5 -1.05 -1.74 -1.84
C THR A 5 -0.65 -3.21 -1.70
N ILE A 6 -0.44 -3.70 -0.48
CA ILE A 6 -0.14 -5.12 -0.21
C ILE A 6 -1.27 -6.01 -0.73
N LEU A 7 -2.52 -5.72 -0.34
CA LEU A 7 -3.68 -6.50 -0.78
C LEU A 7 -3.95 -6.36 -2.27
N MET A 8 -3.83 -5.16 -2.84
CA MET A 8 -4.05 -4.92 -4.25
C MET A 8 -3.01 -5.65 -5.12
N GLY A 9 -1.74 -5.68 -4.68
CA GLY A 9 -0.69 -6.48 -5.31
C GLY A 9 -0.99 -7.97 -5.29
N MET A 10 -1.48 -8.48 -4.15
CA MET A 10 -1.83 -9.89 -4.00
C MET A 10 -3.05 -10.28 -4.84
N LEU A 11 -4.14 -9.51 -4.76
CA LEU A 11 -5.43 -9.85 -5.35
C LEU A 11 -5.50 -9.57 -6.85
N TYR A 12 -4.84 -8.52 -7.34
CA TYR A 12 -4.91 -8.12 -8.75
C TYR A 12 -3.58 -8.24 -9.50
N GLY A 13 -2.45 -8.23 -8.79
CA GLY A 13 -1.12 -8.35 -9.37
C GLY A 13 -0.51 -9.75 -9.27
N GLY A 14 -1.13 -10.68 -8.53
CA GLY A 14 -0.59 -12.02 -8.29
C GLY A 14 0.76 -12.03 -7.60
N GLN A 15 1.10 -10.97 -6.86
CA GLN A 15 2.41 -10.80 -6.24
C GLN A 15 2.29 -10.16 -4.86
N VAL A 16 3.16 -10.58 -3.94
CA VAL A 16 3.29 -9.91 -2.65
C VAL A 16 4.33 -8.80 -2.81
N GLN A 17 3.86 -7.55 -2.88
CA GLN A 17 4.71 -6.36 -2.90
C GLN A 17 4.25 -5.38 -1.82
N THR A 18 5.21 -4.81 -1.10
CA THR A 18 4.96 -3.75 -0.13
C THR A 18 5.46 -2.41 -0.66
N MET A 19 5.01 -1.32 -0.04
CA MET A 19 5.58 0.00 -0.28
C MET A 19 6.74 0.22 0.67
N MET A 20 7.99 0.31 0.18
CA MET A 20 9.13 0.54 1.09
C MET A 20 9.07 1.93 1.75
N PRO A 21 9.39 2.12 3.04
CA PRO A 21 9.39 3.46 3.65
C PRO A 21 10.46 4.39 3.06
N LYS A 22 11.53 3.82 2.50
CA LYS A 22 12.65 4.52 1.85
C LYS A 22 13.15 3.71 0.64
N LEU A 23 13.44 4.36 -0.48
CA LEU A 23 14.09 3.73 -1.65
C LEU A 23 14.81 4.74 -2.54
N HIS A 24 15.77 4.24 -3.33
CA HIS A 24 16.41 5.01 -4.40
C HIS A 24 15.52 5.06 -5.65
N SER A 25 15.50 6.20 -6.32
CA SER A 25 14.81 6.35 -7.61
C SER A 25 15.53 5.56 -8.70
N THR A 26 14.78 4.77 -9.47
CA THR A 26 15.32 4.07 -10.66
C THR A 26 15.53 5.01 -11.85
N ASN A 27 14.82 6.15 -11.86
CA ASN A 27 14.78 7.05 -13.01
C ASN A 27 15.68 8.29 -12.83
N PHE A 28 16.06 8.60 -11.59
CA PHE A 28 16.80 9.81 -11.24
C PHE A 28 17.98 9.45 -10.32
N PRO A 29 19.21 9.33 -10.87
CA PRO A 29 20.39 9.03 -10.07
C PRO A 29 20.59 10.02 -8.93
N GLY A 30 20.88 9.52 -7.73
CA GLY A 30 21.08 10.34 -6.52
C GLY A 30 19.79 10.79 -5.82
N MET A 31 18.61 10.50 -6.37
CA MET A 31 17.33 10.82 -5.71
C MET A 31 16.87 9.68 -4.80
N GLU A 32 16.53 10.01 -3.56
CA GLU A 32 15.90 9.11 -2.59
C GLU A 32 14.43 9.52 -2.36
N LEU A 33 13.53 8.55 -2.39
CA LEU A 33 12.14 8.72 -2.00
C LEU A 33 11.97 8.26 -0.54
N ILE A 34 11.42 9.14 0.30
CA ILE A 34 11.04 8.84 1.68
C ILE A 34 9.53 8.98 1.87
N ARG A 35 8.94 8.11 2.70
CA ARG A 35 7.52 8.12 3.07
C ARG A 35 7.39 8.45 4.56
N PRO A 36 7.40 9.74 4.96
CA PRO A 36 7.46 10.13 6.37
C PRO A 36 6.22 9.72 7.18
N LEU A 37 5.06 9.58 6.53
CA LEU A 37 3.79 9.20 7.17
C LEU A 37 3.50 7.70 7.09
N TYR A 38 4.52 6.86 6.85
CA TYR A 38 4.36 5.43 6.58
C TYR A 38 3.57 4.66 7.64
N LEU A 39 3.68 5.05 8.91
CA LEU A 39 3.04 4.40 10.05
C LEU A 39 1.80 5.15 10.57
N ILE A 40 1.41 6.25 9.92
CA ILE A 40 0.31 7.09 10.39
C ILE A 40 -0.99 6.68 9.71
N ARG A 41 -2.07 6.53 10.50
CA ARG A 41 -3.40 6.23 9.96
C ARG A 41 -3.95 7.44 9.22
N GLU A 42 -4.68 7.19 8.14
CA GLU A 42 -5.27 8.27 7.34
C GLU A 42 -6.23 9.14 8.16
N ASP A 43 -6.96 8.56 9.10
CA ASP A 43 -7.89 9.32 9.95
C ASP A 43 -7.17 10.27 10.92
N ASP A 44 -5.95 9.94 11.34
CA ASP A 44 -5.13 10.86 12.13
C ASP A 44 -4.58 12.01 11.29
N ILE A 45 -4.27 11.77 10.01
CA ILE A 45 -3.92 12.82 9.05
C ILE A 45 -5.12 13.77 8.85
N LYS A 46 -6.35 13.24 8.73
CA LYS A 46 -7.57 14.06 8.62
C LYS A 46 -7.82 14.89 9.88
N ARG A 47 -7.68 14.28 11.07
CA ARG A 47 -7.79 15.00 12.35
C ARG A 47 -6.76 16.11 12.48
N PHE A 48 -5.51 15.85 12.09
CA PHE A 48 -4.46 16.86 12.05
C PHE A 48 -4.81 18.01 11.09
N ARG A 49 -5.29 17.70 9.88
CA ARG A 49 -5.76 18.70 8.91
C ARG A 49 -6.85 19.59 9.52
N ASP A 50 -7.89 18.98 10.09
CA ASP A 50 -9.08 19.67 10.56
C ASP A 50 -8.78 20.56 11.78
N SER A 51 -7.97 20.05 12.72
CA SER A 51 -7.51 20.83 13.88
C SER A 51 -6.64 22.03 13.51
N ASN A 52 -5.94 21.98 12.38
CA ASN A 52 -5.13 23.08 11.86
C ASN A 52 -5.87 23.92 10.80
N GLN A 53 -7.17 23.70 10.59
CA GLN A 53 -8.00 24.42 9.61
C GLN A 53 -7.41 24.40 8.18
N LEU A 54 -6.73 23.31 7.83
CA LEU A 54 -6.09 23.16 6.52
C LEU A 54 -7.11 22.69 5.48
N ARG A 55 -7.04 23.24 4.27
CA ARG A 55 -7.84 22.80 3.12
C ARG A 55 -6.93 22.23 2.05
N PHE A 56 -7.05 20.92 1.80
CA PHE A 56 -6.31 20.26 0.73
C PHE A 56 -7.14 20.14 -0.55
N ILE A 57 -6.45 20.12 -1.69
CA ILE A 57 -7.03 19.71 -2.97
C ILE A 57 -7.23 18.18 -3.00
N ALA A 58 -8.24 17.69 -3.73
CA ALA A 58 -8.55 16.25 -3.78
C ALA A 58 -7.53 15.43 -4.61
N CYS A 59 -7.12 15.93 -5.77
CA CYS A 59 -6.03 15.41 -6.61
C CYS A 59 -5.56 16.59 -7.48
N ALA A 60 -4.27 16.65 -7.84
CA ALA A 60 -3.74 17.63 -8.81
C ALA A 60 -3.99 17.21 -10.27
N CYS A 61 -4.99 16.35 -10.47
CA CYS A 61 -5.19 15.54 -11.66
C CYS A 61 -6.31 16.19 -12.47
N ARG A 62 -6.11 16.43 -13.78
CA ARG A 62 -7.14 17.08 -14.62
C ARG A 62 -8.51 16.38 -14.58
N LEU A 63 -8.53 15.06 -14.32
CA LEU A 63 -9.77 14.28 -14.14
C LEU A 63 -10.61 14.72 -12.94
N THR A 64 -10.01 15.32 -11.90
CA THR A 64 -10.74 15.72 -10.69
C THR A 64 -11.28 17.14 -10.73
N GLU A 65 -10.83 18.00 -11.66
CA GLU A 65 -11.35 19.37 -11.80
C GLU A 65 -12.82 19.39 -12.23
N SER A 66 -13.26 18.46 -13.10
CA SER A 66 -14.67 18.32 -13.48
C SER A 66 -15.52 17.53 -12.48
N CYS A 67 -14.94 16.97 -11.42
CA CYS A 67 -15.64 16.02 -10.54
C CYS A 67 -15.64 16.40 -9.04
N ALA A 68 -15.48 17.69 -8.74
CA ALA A 68 -15.77 18.22 -7.41
C ALA A 68 -17.24 18.00 -6.98
N SER A 69 -18.16 17.79 -7.94
CA SER A 69 -19.58 17.50 -7.72
C SER A 69 -19.90 15.99 -7.60
N CYS A 70 -19.01 15.10 -8.03
CA CYS A 70 -19.30 13.66 -8.18
C CYS A 70 -18.46 12.74 -7.27
N GLY A 71 -18.31 13.12 -6.00
CA GLY A 71 -17.89 12.18 -4.95
C GLY A 71 -16.43 11.73 -4.99
N GLY A 72 -15.55 12.49 -5.66
CA GLY A 72 -14.09 12.29 -5.64
C GLY A 72 -13.59 11.07 -6.41
N THR A 73 -12.27 10.90 -6.43
CA THR A 73 -11.54 9.75 -7.03
C THR A 73 -11.87 8.39 -6.41
N ASP A 74 -12.71 8.40 -5.38
CA ASP A 74 -13.11 7.23 -4.60
C ASP A 74 -14.26 6.44 -5.24
N ARG A 75 -14.98 7.01 -6.22
CA ARG A 75 -16.05 6.27 -6.92
C ARG A 75 -15.46 5.42 -8.05
N GLY A 76 -15.23 4.14 -7.75
CA GLY A 76 -14.94 3.09 -8.74
C GLY A 76 -13.47 2.74 -8.96
N SER A 77 -12.53 3.30 -8.17
CA SER A 77 -11.13 2.89 -8.25
C SER A 77 -10.89 1.57 -7.50
N LYS A 78 -9.94 0.75 -7.97
CA LYS A 78 -9.51 -0.47 -7.26
C LYS A 78 -8.97 -0.18 -5.87
N ARG A 79 -8.40 1.00 -5.67
CA ARG A 79 -7.97 1.47 -4.35
C ARG A 79 -9.17 1.65 -3.40
N ALA A 80 -10.26 2.26 -3.87
CA ALA A 80 -11.47 2.43 -3.08
C ALA A 80 -12.15 1.08 -2.75
N GLU A 81 -12.19 0.14 -3.72
CA GLU A 81 -12.68 -1.22 -3.47
C GLU A 81 -11.89 -1.92 -2.35
N ILE A 82 -10.56 -1.92 -2.42
CA ILE A 82 -9.70 -2.53 -1.39
C ILE A 82 -9.83 -1.83 -0.04
N LYS A 83 -9.96 -0.50 -0.02
CA LYS A 83 -10.19 0.26 1.22
C LYS A 83 -11.50 -0.12 1.90
N ASN A 84 -12.57 -0.32 1.12
CA ASN A 84 -13.84 -0.80 1.66
C ASN A 84 -13.76 -2.25 2.15
N LEU A 85 -13.04 -3.12 1.43
CA LEU A 85 -12.78 -4.49 1.87
C LEU A 85 -12.06 -4.53 3.22
N ILE A 86 -10.98 -3.75 3.38
CA ILE A 86 -10.24 -3.67 4.64
C ILE A 86 -11.14 -3.20 5.78
N ARG A 87 -11.99 -2.20 5.54
CA ARG A 87 -12.95 -1.72 6.54
C ARG A 87 -13.91 -2.82 6.97
N HIS A 88 -14.46 -3.58 6.04
CA HIS A 88 -15.37 -4.67 6.37
C HIS A 88 -14.67 -5.79 7.15
N LEU A 89 -13.42 -6.12 6.79
CA LEU A 89 -12.62 -7.06 7.57
C LEU A 89 -12.31 -6.54 8.98
N HIS A 90 -12.11 -5.23 9.13
CA HIS A 90 -11.86 -4.61 10.43
C HIS A 90 -13.06 -4.74 11.37
N GLU A 91 -14.29 -4.63 10.85
CA GLU A 91 -15.53 -4.82 11.62
C GLU A 91 -15.60 -6.21 12.26
N GLN A 92 -15.02 -7.22 11.61
CA GLN A 92 -14.95 -8.59 12.12
C GLN A 92 -13.71 -8.85 12.98
N ASN A 93 -12.58 -8.23 12.63
CA ASN A 93 -11.31 -8.38 13.32
C ASN A 93 -10.56 -7.04 13.38
N PRO A 94 -10.54 -6.37 14.55
CA PRO A 94 -9.90 -5.05 14.69
C PRO A 94 -8.37 -5.10 14.48
N TYR A 95 -7.76 -6.29 14.50
CA TYR A 95 -6.33 -6.47 14.27
C TYR A 95 -5.97 -6.69 12.80
N VAL A 96 -6.94 -6.80 11.88
CA VAL A 96 -6.67 -7.18 10.49
C VAL A 96 -5.68 -6.24 9.80
N GLU A 97 -5.79 -4.94 10.03
CA GLU A 97 -4.91 -3.94 9.43
C GLU A 97 -3.47 -4.08 9.94
N ALA A 98 -3.30 -4.34 11.24
CA ALA A 98 -1.99 -4.56 11.83
C ALA A 98 -1.38 -5.89 11.36
N ASN A 99 -2.21 -6.92 11.18
CA ASN A 99 -1.78 -8.22 10.67
C ASN A 99 -1.33 -8.14 9.21
N ILE A 100 -2.08 -7.45 8.33
CA ILE A 100 -1.67 -7.22 6.94
C ILE A 100 -0.36 -6.43 6.89
N PHE A 101 -0.22 -5.40 7.72
CA PHE A 101 1.01 -4.62 7.77
C PHE A 101 2.21 -5.46 8.24
N LYS A 102 2.05 -6.24 9.30
CA LYS A 102 3.11 -7.10 9.83
C LYS A 102 3.40 -8.34 8.98
N SER A 103 2.48 -8.76 8.10
CA SER A 103 2.68 -9.98 7.30
C SER A 103 3.85 -9.86 6.32
N VAL A 104 4.19 -8.64 5.91
CA VAL A 104 5.37 -8.40 5.05
C VAL A 104 6.68 -8.32 5.82
N GLU A 105 6.64 -8.21 7.15
CA GLU A 105 7.80 -8.32 8.03
C GLU A 105 8.03 -9.77 8.51
N ASN A 106 6.95 -10.55 8.61
CA ASN A 106 6.97 -11.93 9.13
C ASN A 106 6.90 -12.96 8.00
N VAL A 107 7.87 -12.92 7.10
CA VAL A 107 7.94 -13.80 5.92
C VAL A 107 8.97 -14.91 6.14
N SER A 108 8.50 -16.16 6.14
CA SER A 108 9.39 -17.34 6.18
C SER A 108 9.70 -17.83 4.76
N LEU A 109 10.95 -17.70 4.33
CA LEU A 109 11.39 -18.16 2.99
C LEU A 109 11.20 -19.68 2.81
N ASN A 110 11.27 -20.46 3.89
CA ASN A 110 11.03 -21.92 3.87
C ASN A 110 9.58 -22.29 3.53
N THR A 111 8.65 -21.32 3.61
CA THR A 111 7.23 -21.51 3.31
C THR A 111 6.80 -20.85 2.00
N ILE A 112 7.76 -20.31 1.25
CA ILE A 112 7.53 -19.68 -0.05
C ILE A 112 7.97 -20.64 -1.15
N ILE A 113 7.10 -20.85 -2.14
CA ILE A 113 7.40 -21.69 -3.33
C ILE A 113 8.55 -21.08 -4.13
N GLU A 114 8.51 -19.77 -4.36
CA GLU A 114 9.50 -19.07 -5.16
C GLU A 114 9.56 -17.58 -4.81
N TYR A 115 10.76 -16.99 -4.79
CA TYR A 115 10.95 -15.55 -4.62
C TYR A 115 12.01 -15.00 -5.58
N LYS A 116 12.00 -13.67 -5.77
CA LYS A 116 12.92 -12.95 -6.66
C LYS A 116 13.79 -11.97 -5.87
N THR A 117 15.10 -12.01 -6.10
CA THR A 117 16.06 -11.07 -5.51
C THR A 117 16.23 -9.80 -6.34
N GLY A 118 16.89 -8.79 -5.78
CA GLY A 118 17.07 -7.47 -6.42
C GLY A 118 17.87 -7.51 -7.73
N ASP A 119 18.76 -8.50 -7.92
CA ASP A 119 19.47 -8.76 -9.17
C ASP A 119 18.63 -9.51 -10.20
N GLY A 120 17.40 -9.87 -9.84
CA GLY A 120 16.41 -10.48 -10.71
C GLY A 120 16.42 -12.00 -10.75
N LYS A 121 17.32 -12.65 -10.00
CA LYS A 121 17.34 -14.12 -9.89
C LYS A 121 16.10 -14.63 -9.17
N ARG A 122 15.61 -15.79 -9.62
CA ARG A 122 14.51 -16.51 -9.00
C ARG A 122 15.10 -17.67 -8.19
N HIS A 123 14.57 -17.87 -7.00
CA HIS A 123 14.95 -18.93 -6.08
C HIS A 123 13.71 -19.77 -5.81
N ASN A 124 13.74 -21.02 -6.25
CA ASN A 124 12.67 -21.98 -6.01
C ASN A 124 12.98 -22.77 -4.73
N PHE A 125 11.95 -23.16 -3.97
CA PHE A 125 12.15 -23.99 -2.77
C PHE A 125 12.87 -25.32 -3.09
N LEU A 126 12.72 -25.83 -4.32
CA LEU A 126 13.42 -27.04 -4.79
C LEU A 126 14.93 -26.87 -4.90
N ASP A 127 15.45 -25.64 -4.97
CA ASP A 127 16.90 -25.38 -5.07
C ASP A 127 17.66 -25.77 -3.79
N GLN A 128 16.94 -25.95 -2.68
CA GLN A 128 17.48 -26.33 -1.36
C GLN A 128 16.75 -27.55 -0.78
N TYR A 129 16.05 -28.30 -1.63
CA TYR A 129 15.22 -29.43 -1.22
C TYR A 129 16.04 -30.72 -1.22
N ASP A 130 16.73 -30.98 -0.10
CA ASP A 130 17.43 -32.22 0.24
C ASP A 130 17.16 -32.62 1.71
#